data_AF-A0A9D9I1H1-F1
#
_entry.id   AF-A0A9D9I1H1-F1
#
_cell.length_a   1.000
_cell.length_b   1.000
_cell.length_c   1.000
_cell.angle_alpha   90.00
_cell.angle_beta   90.00
_cell.angle_gamma   90.00
#
_symmetry.space_group_name_H-M   'P 1'
#
loop_
_entity.id
_entity.type
_entity.pdbx_description
1 polymer ?
#
loop_
_entity_poly.entity_id
_entity_poly.type
_entity_poly.pdbx_seq_one_letter_code
_entity_poly.pdbx_strand_id
1 'polypeptide(L)'
;MALGSLLILFVSMSVISILGIGLLYLLKDEKKKRVVFYALAVWGMLISAFSATSQPTNMVYQQLIAWGFGFLSVIGILVHVKAKNDASYNIARILVVLSVVLGVLKLFLL
;
A
#
# COMPACT_ATOMS: atom_id res chain seq x y z
N MET A 1 9.82 -25.30 -8.99
CA MET A 1 8.38 -25.15 -8.66
C MET A 1 8.04 -23.89 -7.86
N ALA A 2 8.95 -23.34 -7.04
CA ALA A 2 8.71 -22.10 -6.27
C ALA A 2 8.60 -20.79 -7.09
N LEU A 3 9.29 -20.70 -8.24
CA LEU A 3 9.22 -19.52 -9.11
C LEU A 3 7.81 -19.29 -9.68
N GLY A 4 7.10 -20.36 -10.04
CA GLY A 4 5.72 -20.27 -10.51
C GLY A 4 4.77 -19.73 -9.44
N SER A 5 4.90 -20.19 -8.19
CA SER A 5 4.08 -19.70 -7.08
C SER A 5 4.39 -18.24 -6.72
N LEU A 6 5.66 -17.82 -6.76
CA LEU A 6 6.03 -16.42 -6.54
C LEU A 6 5.47 -15.50 -7.63
N LEU A 7 5.51 -15.94 -8.89
CA LEU A 7 4.94 -15.19 -10.00
C LEU A 7 3.42 -15.04 -9.85
N ILE A 8 2.71 -16.10 -9.48
CA ILE A 8 1.27 -16.04 -9.20
C ILE A 8 0.97 -15.05 -8.07
N LEU A 9 1.76 -15.07 -6.99
CA LEU A 9 1.59 -14.16 -5.85
C LEU A 9 1.87 -12.70 -6.26
N PHE A 10 2.92 -12.46 -7.05
CA PHE A 10 3.22 -11.15 -7.63
C PHE A 10 2.09 -10.60 -8.49
N VAL A 11 1.60 -11.41 -9.43
CA VAL A 11 0.50 -11.03 -10.32
C VAL A 11 -0.76 -10.74 -9.50
N SER A 12 -1.10 -11.60 -8.55
CA SER A 12 -2.29 -11.44 -7.71
C SER A 12 -2.24 -10.15 -6.88
N MET A 13 -1.11 -9.88 -6.21
CA MET A 13 -0.90 -8.67 -5.42
C MET A 13 -0.94 -7.41 -6.29
N SER A 14 -0.35 -7.47 -7.49
CA SER A 14 -0.34 -6.35 -8.44
C SER A 14 -1.73 -6.05 -8.96
N VAL A 15 -2.50 -7.08 -9.34
CA VAL A 15 -3.88 -6.93 -9.81
C VAL A 15 -4.77 -6.32 -8.71
N ILE A 16 -4.70 -6.83 -7.47
CA ILE A 16 -5.46 -6.28 -6.34
C ILE A 16 -5.09 -4.80 -6.10
N SER A 17 -3.80 -4.48 -6.17
CA SER A 17 -3.30 -3.12 -5.96
C SER A 17 -3.77 -2.16 -7.06
N ILE A 18 -3.63 -2.54 -8.33
CA ILE A 18 -4.06 -1.71 -9.48
C ILE A 18 -5.58 -1.53 -9.46
N LEU A 19 -6.34 -2.59 -9.20
CA LEU A 19 -7.81 -2.51 -9.10
C LEU A 19 -8.24 -1.61 -7.94
N GLY A 20 -7.64 -1.77 -6.76
CA GLY A 20 -7.93 -0.93 -5.61
C GLY A 20 -7.63 0.54 -5.88
N ILE A 21 -6.45 0.85 -6.45
CA ILE A 21 -6.05 2.21 -6.81
C ILE A 21 -6.98 2.78 -7.88
N GLY A 22 -7.33 1.99 -8.89
CA GLY A 22 -8.31 2.37 -9.92
C GLY A 22 -9.66 2.72 -9.29
N LEU A 23 -10.21 1.85 -8.45
CA LEU A 23 -11.47 2.10 -7.74
C LEU A 23 -11.41 3.38 -6.90
N LEU A 24 -10.28 3.65 -6.23
CA LEU A 24 -10.10 4.86 -5.44
C LEU A 24 -10.27 6.14 -6.27
N TYR A 25 -9.82 6.16 -7.52
CA TYR A 25 -9.92 7.35 -8.38
C TYR A 25 -11.17 7.38 -9.26
N LEU A 26 -11.73 6.22 -9.64
CA LEU A 26 -12.93 6.15 -10.48
C LEU A 26 -14.24 6.33 -9.69
N LEU A 27 -14.25 6.02 -8.39
CA LEU A 27 -15.45 6.17 -7.56
C LEU A 27 -15.82 7.65 -7.37
N LYS A 28 -17.04 8.00 -7.80
CA LYS A 28 -17.66 9.32 -7.58
C LYS A 28 -18.35 9.44 -6.21
N ASP A 29 -18.75 8.31 -5.63
CA ASP A 29 -19.41 8.27 -4.31
C ASP A 29 -18.38 8.36 -3.19
N GLU A 30 -18.40 9.47 -2.45
CA GLU A 30 -17.45 9.75 -1.36
C GLU A 30 -17.49 8.71 -0.23
N LYS A 31 -18.64 8.08 0.05
CA LYS A 31 -18.72 7.02 1.08
C LYS A 31 -17.95 5.78 0.62
N LYS A 32 -18.19 5.33 -0.62
CA LYS A 32 -17.50 4.16 -1.18
C LYS A 32 -16.01 4.43 -1.35
N LYS A 33 -15.66 5.63 -1.80
CA LYS A 33 -14.26 6.07 -1.96
C LYS A 33 -13.50 6.05 -0.63
N ARG A 34 -14.14 6.50 0.45
CA ARG A 34 -13.58 6.41 1.81
C ARG A 34 -13.35 4.96 2.24
N VAL A 35 -14.27 4.05 1.97
CA VAL A 35 -14.09 2.62 2.27
C VAL A 35 -12.91 2.04 1.49
N VAL A 36 -12.84 2.29 0.18
CA VAL A 36 -11.73 1.83 -0.67
C VAL A 36 -10.39 2.40 -0.21
N PHE A 37 -10.36 3.67 0.20
CA PHE A 37 -9.17 4.30 0.77
C PHE A 37 -8.64 3.54 1.99
N TYR A 38 -9.51 3.25 2.97
CA TYR A 38 -9.09 2.53 4.18
C TYR A 38 -8.68 1.09 3.86
N ALA A 39 -9.39 0.42 2.95
CA ALA A 39 -9.04 -0.92 2.49
C ALA A 39 -7.65 -0.93 1.85
N LEU A 40 -7.33 0.04 0.97
CA LEU A 40 -6.01 0.20 0.37
C LEU A 40 -4.92 0.53 1.39
N ALA A 41 -5.24 1.33 2.40
CA ALA A 41 -4.28 1.65 3.46
C ALA A 41 -3.90 0.40 4.27
N VAL A 42 -4.89 -0.41 4.65
CA VAL A 42 -4.64 -1.70 5.30
C VAL A 42 -3.87 -2.65 4.37
N TRP A 43 -4.22 -2.68 3.08
CA TRP A 43 -3.52 -3.47 2.08
C TRP A 43 -2.04 -3.07 1.94
N GLY A 44 -1.74 -1.77 1.89
CA GLY A 44 -0.37 -1.26 1.86
C GLY A 44 0.45 -1.66 3.10
N MET A 45 -0.17 -1.63 4.28
CA MET A 45 0.46 -2.14 5.51
C MET A 45 0.74 -3.65 5.45
N LEU A 46 -0.19 -4.44 4.91
CA LEU A 46 -0.01 -5.90 4.76
C LEU A 46 1.15 -6.21 3.81
N ILE A 47 1.23 -5.52 2.67
CA ILE A 47 2.35 -5.68 1.73
C ILE A 47 3.68 -5.37 2.42
N SER A 48 3.74 -4.28 3.18
CA SER A 48 4.92 -3.88 3.96
C SER A 48 5.30 -4.94 5.01
N ALA A 49 4.33 -5.50 5.73
CA ALA A 49 4.57 -6.57 6.69
C ALA A 49 5.13 -7.84 6.02
N PHE A 50 4.58 -8.23 4.86
CA PHE A 50 5.15 -9.34 4.08
C PHE A 50 6.58 -9.05 3.62
N SER A 51 6.85 -7.82 3.16
CA SER A 51 8.18 -7.42 2.70
C SER A 51 9.21 -7.39 3.83
N ALA A 52 8.83 -6.93 5.01
CA ALA A 52 9.73 -6.91 6.16
C ALA A 52 9.99 -8.33 6.72
N THR A 53 8.96 -9.18 6.77
CA THR A 53 9.07 -10.54 7.32
C THR A 53 9.74 -11.54 6.38
N SER A 54 9.72 -11.28 5.07
CA SER A 54 10.45 -12.12 4.09
C SER A 54 11.96 -11.88 4.11
N GLN A 55 12.43 -10.78 4.70
CA GLN A 55 13.85 -10.43 4.76
C GLN A 55 14.56 -11.12 5.93
N PRO A 56 15.84 -11.54 5.77
CA PRO A 56 16.63 -12.10 6.86
C PRO A 56 16.74 -11.13 8.04
N THR A 57 16.70 -11.65 9.27
CA THR A 57 16.74 -10.84 10.50
C THR A 57 18.00 -10.01 10.66
N ASN A 58 19.09 -10.37 9.97
CA ASN A 58 20.33 -9.61 9.95
C ASN A 58 20.29 -8.37 9.02
N MET A 59 19.26 -8.23 8.18
CA MET A 59 19.08 -7.10 7.24
C MET A 59 18.17 -6.01 7.82
N VAL A 60 18.48 -5.55 9.04
CA VAL A 60 17.66 -4.58 9.79
C VAL A 60 17.38 -3.31 8.98
N TYR A 61 18.36 -2.79 8.24
CA TYR A 61 18.18 -1.60 7.41
C TYR A 61 17.10 -1.78 6.33
N GLN A 62 17.08 -2.93 5.65
CA GLN A 62 16.09 -3.21 4.61
C GLN A 62 14.71 -3.47 5.20
N GLN A 63 14.63 -4.15 6.34
CA GLN A 63 13.38 -4.34 7.09
C GLN A 63 12.80 -2.99 7.53
N LEU A 64 13.64 -2.06 8.00
CA LEU A 64 13.21 -0.72 8.40
C LEU A 64 12.62 0.05 7.22
N ILE A 65 13.23 -0.02 6.04
CA ILE A 65 12.69 0.58 4.81
C ILE A 65 11.33 -0.04 4.45
N ALA A 66 11.23 -1.38 4.48
CA ALA A 66 9.99 -2.08 4.19
C ALA A 66 8.86 -1.65 5.13
N TRP A 67 9.13 -1.55 6.44
CA TRP A 67 8.19 -1.01 7.43
C TRP A 67 7.86 0.47 7.18
N GLY A 68 8.85 1.27 6.78
CA GLY A 68 8.68 2.67 6.43
C GLY A 68 7.65 2.87 5.31
N PHE A 69 7.65 2.01 4.29
CA PHE A 69 6.63 2.04 3.25
C PHE A 69 5.22 1.73 3.77
N GLY A 70 5.06 0.81 4.73
CA GLY A 70 3.78 0.59 5.41
C GLY A 70 3.33 1.80 6.24
N PHE A 71 4.28 2.49 6.86
CA PHE A 71 3.99 3.66 7.70
C PHE A 71 3.43 4.85 6.89
N LEU A 72 3.73 4.97 5.60
CA LEU A 72 3.07 5.93 4.70
C LEU A 72 1.55 5.75 4.67
N SER A 73 1.04 4.51 4.77
CA SER A 73 -0.40 4.27 4.86
C SER A 73 -0.99 4.78 6.18
N VAL A 74 -0.24 4.66 7.29
CA VAL A 74 -0.66 5.19 8.60
C VAL A 74 -0.73 6.71 8.55
N ILE A 75 0.30 7.36 8.01
CA ILE A 75 0.32 8.82 7.81
C ILE A 75 -0.83 9.24 6.89
N GLY A 76 -1.06 8.51 5.80
CA GLY A 76 -2.19 8.75 4.89
C GLY A 76 -3.52 8.73 5.63
N ILE A 77 -3.77 7.75 6.49
CA ILE A 77 -4.97 7.69 7.34
C ILE A 77 -5.07 8.91 8.26
N LEU A 78 -3.99 9.28 8.94
CA LEU A 78 -3.98 10.43 9.86
C LEU A 78 -4.30 11.74 9.13
N VAL A 79 -3.72 11.94 7.95
CA VAL A 79 -4.01 13.10 7.09
C VAL A 79 -5.47 13.06 6.65
N HIS A 80 -5.99 11.89 6.25
CA HIS A 80 -7.38 11.73 5.81
C HIS A 80 -8.39 12.08 6.90
N VAL A 81 -8.16 11.67 8.14
CA VAL A 81 -9.04 11.94 9.28
C VAL A 81 -9.02 13.43 9.67
N LYS A 82 -7.87 14.10 9.53
CA LYS A 82 -7.72 15.53 9.82
C LYS A 82 -8.05 16.44 8.63
N ALA A 83 -8.34 15.88 7.45
CA ALA A 83 -8.55 16.63 6.22
C ALA A 83 -9.81 17.50 6.30
N LYS A 84 -9.64 18.80 6.04
CA LYS A 84 -10.74 19.78 5.96
C LYS A 84 -10.96 20.33 4.55
N ASN A 85 -10.08 20.00 3.61
CA ASN A 85 -10.10 20.48 2.24
C ASN A 85 -9.70 19.36 1.25
N ASP A 86 -10.10 19.51 0.00
CA ASP A 86 -9.87 18.51 -1.06
C ASP A 86 -8.39 18.22 -1.32
N ALA A 87 -7.54 19.23 -1.13
CA ALA A 87 -6.09 19.07 -1.20
C ALA A 87 -5.58 18.04 -0.17
N SER A 88 -6.00 18.12 1.09
CA SER A 88 -5.58 17.17 2.13
C SER A 88 -6.11 15.76 1.87
N TYR A 89 -7.34 15.64 1.36
CA TYR A 89 -7.90 14.36 0.93
C TYR A 89 -7.06 13.72 -0.18
N ASN A 90 -6.62 14.50 -1.16
CA ASN A 90 -5.79 14.00 -2.25
C ASN A 90 -4.38 13.65 -1.78
N ILE A 91 -3.77 14.45 -0.89
CA ILE A 91 -2.47 14.11 -0.28
C ILE A 91 -2.55 12.77 0.44
N ALA A 92 -3.58 12.56 1.27
CA ALA A 92 -3.78 11.29 1.95
C ALA A 92 -3.87 10.11 0.98
N ARG A 93 -4.66 10.26 -0.11
CA ARG A 93 -4.80 9.24 -1.16
C ARG A 93 -3.47 8.93 -1.83
N ILE A 94 -2.68 9.95 -2.18
CA ILE A 94 -1.36 9.79 -2.78
C ILE A 94 -0.41 9.05 -1.83
N LEU A 95 -0.41 9.37 -0.54
CA LEU A 95 0.41 8.68 0.46
C LEU A 95 0.10 7.17 0.52
N VAL A 96 -1.19 6.80 0.52
CA VAL A 96 -1.60 5.39 0.52
C VAL A 96 -1.22 4.70 -0.80
N VAL A 97 -1.39 5.38 -1.94
CA VAL A 97 -0.98 4.84 -3.24
C VAL A 97 0.53 4.60 -3.28
N LEU A 98 1.33 5.56 -2.80
CA LEU A 98 2.78 5.41 -2.70
C LEU A 98 3.18 4.26 -1.77
N SER A 99 2.50 4.12 -0.63
CA SER A 99 2.71 3.00 0.29
C SER A 99 2.52 1.65 -0.40
N VAL A 100 1.42 1.50 -1.16
CA VAL A 100 1.11 0.27 -1.90
C VAL A 100 2.13 0.02 -3.02
N VAL A 101 2.40 1.02 -3.85
CA VAL A 101 3.32 0.88 -5.01
C VAL A 101 4.74 0.56 -4.53
N LEU A 102 5.28 1.36 -3.58
CA LEU A 102 6.62 1.14 -3.04
C LEU A 102 6.70 -0.18 -2.27
N GLY A 103 5.65 -0.56 -1.56
CA GLY A 103 5.56 -1.86 -0.89
C GLY A 103 5.65 -3.03 -1.87
N VAL A 104 4.89 -3.01 -2.98
CA VAL A 104 4.93 -4.07 -4.00
C VAL A 104 6.30 -4.10 -4.67
N LEU A 105 6.87 -2.95 -5.04
CA LEU A 105 8.21 -2.88 -5.62
C LEU A 105 9.27 -3.45 -4.67
N LYS A 106 9.19 -3.13 -3.36
CA LYS A 106 10.11 -3.65 -2.35
C LYS A 106 9.93 -5.12 -2.02
N LEU A 107 8.74 -5.67 -2.21
CA LEU A 107 8.50 -7.09 -1.97
C LEU A 107 9.07 -7.98 -3.10
N PHE A 108 9.06 -7.50 -4.35
CA PHE A 108 9.37 -8.34 -5.51
C PHE A 108 10.57 -7.91 -6.35
N LEU A 109 10.97 -6.63 -6.33
CA LEU A 109 11.97 -6.08 -7.26
C LEU A 109 13.18 -5.42 -6.57
N LEU A 110 13.05 -4.96 -5.32
CA LEU A 110 14.08 -4.21 -4.58
C LEU A 110 14.47 -4.90 -3.28
#